data_AF-A0A2D4HIG5-F1
#
_entry.id   AF-A0A2D4HIG5-F1
#
_cell.length_a   1.000
_cell.length_b   1.000
_cell.length_c   1.000
_cell.angle_alpha   90.00
_cell.angle_beta   90.00
_cell.angle_gamma   90.00
#
_symmetry.space_group_name_H-M   'P 1'
#
loop_
_entity.id
_entity.type
_entity.pdbx_description
1 polymer ?
#
loop_
_entity_poly.entity_id
_entity_poly.type
_entity_poly.pdbx_seq_one_letter_code
_entity_poly.pdbx_strand_id
1 'polypeptide(L)'
;PSNEFGLSKTDKEQYEKEERPESQQEILRRAAKELPVYTTTTSRAIRYCDRCQLIKPDRCHHCSACDLCVLKMDHHCPWVNNCVGFSNYKFFLLFLFYSLLYCLFVAATVLQYFIKFWTNELPDTRAKFHVLFLFFVAAMFFISILSLFSYHCWLVGKNRSTIEAFRAPMFRNGPDKNGFSLGCQKNLREVFGDEKKYWLLPIFTSLGDGCNFPTRLVIMDPEQLAVSSQNEIVKRCRQCFVHSSTEVCYCTFPCTGDHFHLITR
;
A
#
# COMPACT_ATOMS: atom_id res chain seq x y z
N PRO A 1 -6.04 -10.54 1.21
CA PRO A 1 -4.78 -11.26 0.90
C PRO A 1 -5.06 -12.41 -0.05
N SER A 2 -4.07 -12.89 -0.81
CA SER A 2 -4.18 -14.10 -1.64
C SER A 2 -4.45 -15.34 -0.78
N ASN A 3 -5.06 -16.36 -1.39
CA ASN A 3 -5.42 -17.61 -0.70
C ASN A 3 -4.21 -18.39 -0.18
N GLU A 4 -3.00 -18.12 -0.70
CA GLU A 4 -1.74 -18.75 -0.26
C GLU A 4 -1.39 -18.41 1.20
N PHE A 5 -1.89 -17.29 1.74
CA PHE A 5 -1.70 -16.89 3.14
C PHE A 5 -2.70 -17.57 4.09
N GLY A 6 -3.71 -18.27 3.55
CA GLY A 6 -4.62 -19.09 4.34
C GLY A 6 -3.95 -20.38 4.80
N LEU A 7 -4.37 -20.91 5.94
CA LEU A 7 -3.94 -22.24 6.37
C LEU A 7 -4.52 -23.32 5.44
N SER A 8 -3.74 -24.37 5.18
CA SER A 8 -4.29 -25.58 4.56
C SER A 8 -5.42 -26.15 5.42
N LYS A 9 -6.35 -26.93 4.83
CA LYS A 9 -7.44 -27.54 5.60
C LYS A 9 -6.91 -28.34 6.80
N THR A 10 -5.84 -29.10 6.58
CA THR A 10 -5.17 -29.90 7.63
C THR A 10 -4.55 -29.02 8.71
N ASP A 11 -3.81 -27.97 8.34
CA ASP A 11 -3.20 -27.06 9.31
C ASP A 11 -4.25 -26.31 10.12
N LYS A 12 -5.36 -25.93 9.49
CA LYS A 12 -6.48 -25.26 10.13
C LYS A 12 -7.14 -26.16 11.19
N GLU A 13 -7.46 -27.41 10.84
CA GLU A 13 -8.02 -28.36 11.79
C GLU A 13 -7.06 -28.65 12.96
N GLN A 14 -5.75 -28.76 12.69
CA GLN A 14 -4.74 -28.93 13.74
C GLN A 14 -4.67 -27.70 14.65
N TYR A 15 -4.70 -26.50 14.07
CA TYR A 15 -4.66 -25.24 14.81
C TYR A 15 -5.88 -25.07 15.72
N GLU A 16 -7.09 -25.37 15.23
CA GLU A 16 -8.33 -25.25 15.98
C GLU A 16 -8.46 -26.28 17.12
N LYS A 17 -7.88 -27.47 16.95
CA LYS A 17 -7.90 -28.54 17.97
C LYS A 17 -6.83 -28.38 19.05
N GLU A 18 -5.76 -27.65 18.78
CA GLU A 18 -4.66 -27.46 19.73
C GLU A 18 -4.99 -26.36 20.74
N GLU A 19 -4.93 -26.69 22.03
CA GLU A 19 -5.21 -25.76 23.12
C GLU A 19 -3.96 -25.01 23.58
N ARG A 20 -2.76 -25.58 23.34
CA ARG A 20 -1.50 -24.98 23.81
C ARG A 20 -1.01 -23.89 22.84
N PRO A 21 -0.84 -22.64 23.31
CA PRO A 21 -0.43 -21.52 22.45
C PRO A 21 0.94 -21.74 21.77
N GLU A 22 1.87 -22.42 22.42
CA GLU A 22 3.19 -22.72 21.86
C GLU A 22 3.10 -23.66 20.66
N SER A 23 2.24 -24.68 20.74
CA SER A 23 2.03 -25.65 19.67
C SER A 23 1.23 -25.05 18.52
N GLN A 24 0.24 -24.19 18.81
CA GLN A 24 -0.41 -23.36 17.79
C GLN A 24 0.61 -22.50 17.02
N GLN A 25 1.56 -21.87 17.71
CA GLN A 25 2.62 -21.08 17.06
C GLN A 25 3.54 -21.94 16.19
N GLU A 26 3.82 -23.18 16.57
CA GLU A 26 4.64 -24.07 15.77
C GLU A 26 3.96 -24.46 14.45
N ILE A 27 2.65 -24.71 14.49
CA ILE A 27 1.84 -24.94 13.28
C ILE A 27 1.91 -23.73 12.36
N LEU A 28 1.73 -22.52 12.91
CA LEU A 28 1.79 -21.27 12.15
C LEU A 28 3.20 -21.03 11.57
N ARG A 29 4.27 -21.33 12.32
CA ARG A 29 5.66 -21.21 11.83
C ARG A 29 5.95 -22.16 10.68
N ARG A 30 5.49 -23.40 10.77
CA ARG A 30 5.59 -24.39 9.69
C ARG A 30 4.90 -23.88 8.42
N ALA A 31 3.67 -23.41 8.56
CA ALA A 31 2.90 -22.87 7.43
C ALA A 31 3.52 -21.58 6.85
N ALA A 32 4.12 -20.73 7.69
CA ALA A 32 4.75 -19.49 7.25
C ALA A 32 6.11 -19.68 6.53
N LYS A 33 6.74 -20.86 6.65
CA LYS A 33 8.10 -21.11 6.11
C LYS A 33 8.20 -20.89 4.60
N GLU A 34 7.13 -21.20 3.88
CA GLU A 34 7.05 -21.06 2.41
C GLU A 34 6.50 -19.69 1.97
N LEU A 35 6.17 -18.80 2.92
CA LEU A 35 5.59 -17.49 2.64
C LEU A 35 6.65 -16.38 2.71
N PRO A 36 6.54 -15.31 1.90
CA PRO A 36 7.44 -14.17 1.94
C PRO A 36 7.12 -13.24 3.13
N VAL A 37 7.26 -13.74 4.36
CA VAL A 37 6.96 -13.02 5.60
C VAL A 37 8.24 -12.84 6.42
N TYR A 38 8.64 -11.59 6.60
CA TYR A 38 9.89 -11.23 7.29
C TYR A 38 9.64 -10.55 8.64
N THR A 39 8.38 -10.23 8.97
CA THR A 39 8.00 -9.56 10.21
C THR A 39 7.18 -10.45 11.16
N THR A 40 7.38 -10.22 12.45
CA THR A 40 6.71 -10.95 13.53
C THR A 40 5.98 -10.00 14.48
N THR A 41 5.32 -10.54 15.50
CA THR A 41 4.84 -9.75 16.64
C THR A 41 6.04 -9.29 17.51
N THR A 42 5.78 -8.43 18.49
CA THR A 42 6.78 -8.04 19.51
C THR A 42 7.31 -9.24 20.31
N SER A 43 6.51 -10.27 20.49
CA SER A 43 6.88 -11.54 21.13
C SER A 43 7.53 -12.56 20.19
N ARG A 44 7.93 -12.15 18.96
CA ARG A 44 8.48 -13.03 17.92
C ARG A 44 7.55 -14.18 17.50
N ALA A 45 6.24 -13.98 17.65
CA ALA A 45 5.21 -14.90 17.17
C ALA A 45 4.84 -14.60 15.70
N ILE A 46 4.32 -15.60 15.00
CA ILE A 46 3.78 -15.41 13.64
C ILE A 46 2.54 -14.51 13.73
N ARG A 47 2.47 -13.52 12.84
CA ARG A 47 1.34 -12.58 12.78
C ARG A 47 0.13 -13.29 12.17
N TYR A 48 -0.75 -13.82 13.00
CA TYR A 48 -1.98 -14.48 12.54
C TYR A 48 -3.23 -13.59 12.70
N CYS A 49 -4.27 -13.87 11.92
CA CYS A 49 -5.60 -13.26 12.05
C CYS A 49 -6.64 -14.33 12.35
N ASP A 50 -7.17 -14.39 13.57
CA ASP A 50 -8.20 -15.37 13.93
C ASP A 50 -9.54 -15.12 13.22
N ARG A 51 -9.89 -13.85 12.96
CA ARG A 51 -11.15 -13.55 12.24
C ARG A 51 -11.11 -13.96 10.79
N CYS A 52 -9.99 -13.70 10.11
CA CYS A 52 -9.83 -13.99 8.69
C CYS A 52 -9.19 -15.37 8.43
N GLN A 53 -8.76 -16.08 9.48
CA GLN A 53 -8.09 -17.38 9.44
C GLN A 53 -6.92 -17.43 8.44
N LEU A 54 -6.02 -16.45 8.53
CA LEU A 54 -4.86 -16.31 7.64
C LEU A 54 -3.63 -15.78 8.37
N ILE A 55 -2.45 -16.17 7.88
CA ILE A 55 -1.16 -15.57 8.25
C ILE A 55 -1.09 -14.21 7.56
N LYS A 56 -0.94 -13.14 8.35
CA LYS A 56 -0.91 -11.78 7.83
C LYS A 56 0.38 -11.58 7.02
N PRO A 57 0.28 -11.20 5.72
CA PRO A 57 1.45 -10.71 5.00
C PRO A 57 2.12 -9.57 5.74
N ASP A 58 3.37 -9.28 5.39
CA ASP A 58 4.05 -8.13 5.95
C ASP A 58 3.24 -6.85 5.69
N ARG A 59 3.22 -5.95 6.69
CA ARG A 59 2.46 -4.68 6.65
C ARG A 59 0.93 -4.83 6.55
N CYS A 60 0.39 -6.06 6.59
CA CYS A 60 -1.05 -6.30 6.61
C CYS A 60 -1.64 -6.21 8.03
N HIS A 61 -2.78 -5.54 8.16
CA HIS A 61 -3.51 -5.43 9.42
C HIS A 61 -5.00 -5.70 9.21
N HIS A 62 -5.64 -6.29 10.22
CA HIS A 62 -7.09 -6.47 10.21
C HIS A 62 -7.76 -5.17 10.66
N CYS A 63 -8.69 -4.67 9.86
CA CYS A 63 -9.53 -3.55 10.24
C CYS A 63 -10.89 -4.09 10.66
N SER A 64 -11.30 -3.84 11.91
CA SER A 64 -12.61 -4.26 12.42
C SER A 64 -13.78 -3.55 11.75
N ALA A 65 -13.61 -2.30 11.28
CA ALA A 65 -14.65 -1.56 10.58
C ALA A 65 -14.87 -2.09 9.14
N CYS A 66 -13.79 -2.49 8.47
CA CYS A 66 -13.87 -3.15 7.15
C CYS A 66 -14.10 -4.67 7.26
N ASP A 67 -14.03 -5.24 8.47
CA ASP A 67 -14.04 -6.67 8.82
C ASP A 67 -13.16 -7.57 7.93
N LEU A 68 -11.98 -7.05 7.54
CA LEU A 68 -11.06 -7.76 6.66
C LEU A 68 -9.60 -7.36 6.90
N CYS A 69 -8.70 -8.25 6.49
CA CYS A 69 -7.25 -7.98 6.45
C CYS A 69 -6.88 -7.12 5.24
N VAL A 70 -6.43 -5.89 5.51
CA VAL A 70 -6.04 -4.89 4.51
C VAL A 70 -4.53 -4.97 4.28
N LEU A 71 -4.12 -5.15 3.02
CA LEU A 71 -2.71 -5.15 2.61
C LEU A 71 -2.12 -3.75 2.77
N LYS A 72 -0.88 -3.66 3.28
CA LYS A 72 -0.19 -2.38 3.61
C LYS A 72 -1.15 -1.37 4.26
N MET A 73 -1.90 -1.81 5.28
CA MET A 73 -2.92 -0.97 5.91
C MET A 73 -2.26 0.28 6.48
N ASP A 74 -2.80 1.44 6.11
CA ASP A 74 -2.41 2.72 6.67
C ASP A 74 -3.35 3.11 7.81
N HIS A 75 -4.63 3.29 7.50
CA HIS A 75 -5.68 3.59 8.48
C HIS A 75 -7.07 3.30 7.90
N HIS A 76 -8.08 3.22 8.76
CA HIS A 76 -9.46 3.35 8.33
C HIS A 76 -9.85 4.83 8.32
N CYS A 77 -10.32 5.33 7.19
CA CYS A 77 -10.66 6.75 7.03
C CYS A 77 -12.17 6.92 6.97
N PRO A 78 -12.80 7.48 8.01
CA PRO A 78 -14.26 7.70 8.04
C PRO A 78 -14.73 8.62 6.91
N TRP A 79 -13.90 9.59 6.49
CA TRP A 79 -14.23 10.59 5.48
C TRP A 79 -14.42 10.02 4.07
N VAL A 80 -13.76 8.90 3.77
CA VAL A 80 -13.93 8.17 2.50
C VAL A 80 -14.71 6.86 2.70
N ASN A 81 -15.22 6.62 3.91
CA ASN A 81 -15.93 5.41 4.32
C ASN A 81 -15.22 4.13 3.86
N ASN A 82 -13.89 4.10 3.96
CA ASN A 82 -13.09 2.99 3.47
C ASN A 82 -11.73 2.93 4.18
N CYS A 83 -11.13 1.74 4.16
CA CYS A 83 -9.75 1.54 4.55
C CYS A 83 -8.80 2.14 3.50
N VAL A 84 -7.77 2.85 3.97
CA VAL A 84 -6.63 3.29 3.17
C VAL A 84 -5.50 2.27 3.34
N GLY A 85 -5.07 1.65 2.24
CA GLY A 85 -4.03 0.63 2.22
C GLY A 85 -3.40 0.51 0.83
N PHE A 86 -2.81 -0.64 0.52
CA PHE A 86 -2.01 -0.85 -0.69
C PHE A 86 -2.71 -0.40 -1.98
N SER A 87 -3.97 -0.81 -2.19
CA SER A 87 -4.69 -0.61 -3.44
C SER A 87 -5.14 0.83 -3.70
N ASN A 88 -5.21 1.68 -2.67
CA ASN A 88 -5.76 3.03 -2.78
C ASN A 88 -4.91 4.12 -2.10
N TYR A 89 -3.73 3.80 -1.56
CA TYR A 89 -2.89 4.80 -0.91
C TYR A 89 -2.51 5.95 -1.85
N LYS A 90 -2.14 5.64 -3.10
CA LYS A 90 -1.89 6.67 -4.13
C LYS A 90 -3.11 7.56 -4.34
N PHE A 91 -4.31 6.98 -4.44
CA PHE A 91 -5.54 7.74 -4.64
C PHE A 91 -5.85 8.65 -3.45
N PHE A 92 -5.63 8.17 -2.23
CA PHE A 92 -5.76 8.98 -1.02
C PHE A 92 -4.78 10.17 -1.02
N LEU A 93 -3.52 9.96 -1.39
CA LEU A 93 -2.53 11.06 -1.50
C LEU A 93 -2.94 12.10 -2.55
N LEU A 94 -3.43 11.65 -3.71
CA LEU A 94 -3.93 12.54 -4.76
C LEU A 94 -5.20 13.27 -4.33
N PHE A 95 -6.10 12.61 -3.60
CA PHE A 95 -7.27 13.24 -3.01
C PHE A 95 -6.87 14.38 -2.07
N LEU A 96 -5.90 14.17 -1.16
CA LEU A 96 -5.39 15.23 -0.29
C LEU A 96 -4.74 16.38 -1.10
N PHE A 97 -3.91 16.04 -2.09
CA PHE A 97 -3.23 17.02 -2.94
C PHE A 97 -4.23 17.90 -3.71
N TYR A 98 -5.20 17.30 -4.39
CA TYR A 98 -6.20 18.04 -5.16
C TYR A 98 -7.17 18.81 -4.25
N SER A 99 -7.47 18.30 -3.06
CA SER A 99 -8.26 19.05 -2.07
C SER A 99 -7.53 20.31 -1.59
N LEU A 100 -6.20 20.25 -1.41
CA LEU A 100 -5.39 21.45 -1.12
C LEU A 100 -5.44 22.47 -2.24
N LEU A 101 -5.22 22.03 -3.48
CA LEU A 101 -5.29 22.92 -4.64
C LEU A 101 -6.66 23.56 -4.79
N TYR A 102 -7.73 22.78 -4.57
CA TYR A 102 -9.10 23.28 -4.61
C TYR A 102 -9.36 24.32 -3.53
N CYS A 103 -9.03 24.02 -2.26
CA CYS A 103 -9.23 24.97 -1.16
C CYS A 103 -8.40 26.25 -1.35
N LEU A 104 -7.16 26.13 -1.83
CA LEU A 104 -6.30 27.27 -2.13
C LEU A 104 -6.89 28.12 -3.26
N PHE A 105 -7.34 27.50 -4.34
CA PHE A 105 -7.96 28.18 -5.46
C PHE A 105 -9.22 28.94 -5.02
N VAL A 106 -10.10 28.30 -4.25
CA VAL A 106 -11.30 28.93 -3.70
C VAL A 106 -10.93 30.09 -2.78
N ALA A 107 -10.04 29.89 -1.80
CA ALA A 107 -9.64 30.94 -0.89
C ALA A 107 -9.01 32.14 -1.62
N ALA A 108 -8.11 31.90 -2.57
CA ALA A 108 -7.43 32.95 -3.34
C ALA A 108 -8.39 33.74 -4.22
N THR A 109 -9.30 33.06 -4.93
CA THR A 109 -10.27 33.72 -5.82
C THR A 109 -11.34 34.49 -5.05
N VAL A 110 -11.77 33.96 -3.90
CA VAL A 110 -12.81 34.55 -3.05
C VAL A 110 -12.27 35.70 -2.19
N LEU A 111 -10.97 35.73 -1.85
CA LEU A 111 -10.37 36.74 -0.97
C LEU A 111 -10.69 38.18 -1.37
N GLN A 112 -10.65 38.51 -2.67
CA GLN A 112 -10.97 39.86 -3.15
C GLN A 112 -12.44 40.24 -2.85
N TYR A 113 -13.37 39.30 -3.01
CA TYR A 113 -14.79 39.52 -2.73
C TYR A 113 -15.06 39.54 -1.24
N PHE A 114 -14.36 38.69 -0.48
CA PHE A 114 -14.38 38.69 0.97
C PHE A 114 -14.01 40.09 1.51
N ILE A 115 -12.91 40.67 1.03
CA ILE A 115 -12.47 42.02 1.42
C ILE A 115 -13.56 43.04 1.09
N LYS A 116 -14.07 43.06 -0.14
CA LYS A 116 -15.11 44.01 -0.56
C LYS A 116 -16.42 43.91 0.24
N PHE A 117 -16.85 42.70 0.59
CA PHE A 117 -18.02 42.51 1.45
C PHE A 117 -17.75 42.91 2.90
N TRP A 118 -16.51 42.75 3.37
CA TRP A 118 -16.10 43.13 4.73
C TRP A 118 -15.94 44.65 4.90
N THR A 119 -15.46 45.34 3.86
CA THR A 119 -15.31 46.81 3.80
C THR A 119 -16.59 47.53 3.39
N ASN A 120 -17.69 46.81 3.16
CA ASN A 120 -18.98 47.32 2.69
C ASN A 120 -18.93 48.04 1.32
N GLU A 121 -17.98 47.68 0.45
CA GLU A 121 -17.93 48.13 -0.95
C GLU A 121 -18.99 47.46 -1.83
N LEU A 122 -19.47 46.28 -1.43
CA LEU A 122 -20.53 45.54 -2.11
C LEU A 122 -21.84 45.57 -1.30
N PRO A 123 -23.00 45.61 -1.97
CA PRO A 123 -24.30 45.66 -1.30
C PRO A 123 -24.56 44.38 -0.49
N ASP A 124 -25.21 44.53 0.66
CA ASP A 124 -25.60 43.39 1.50
C ASP A 124 -26.70 42.58 0.81
N THR A 125 -26.33 41.38 0.39
CA THR A 125 -27.20 40.44 -0.34
C THR A 125 -26.89 39.03 0.17
N ARG A 126 -27.70 38.05 -0.24
CA ARG A 126 -27.44 36.63 0.09
C ARG A 126 -26.02 36.16 -0.30
N ALA A 127 -25.39 36.80 -1.29
CA ALA A 127 -24.02 36.50 -1.69
C ALA A 127 -22.99 36.76 -0.58
N LYS A 128 -23.22 37.76 0.28
CA LYS A 128 -22.32 38.09 1.41
C LYS A 128 -22.12 36.88 2.31
N PHE A 129 -23.22 36.28 2.77
CA PHE A 129 -23.16 35.09 3.63
C PHE A 129 -22.37 33.96 2.97
N HIS A 130 -22.69 33.63 1.71
CA HIS A 130 -22.03 32.54 1.00
C HIS A 130 -20.54 32.79 0.76
N VAL A 131 -20.15 34.01 0.38
CA VAL A 131 -18.75 34.37 0.12
C VAL A 131 -17.92 34.33 1.41
N LEU A 132 -18.43 34.89 2.50
CA LEU A 132 -17.77 34.86 3.79
C LEU A 132 -17.63 33.43 4.31
N PHE A 133 -18.72 32.65 4.27
CA PHE A 133 -18.73 31.26 4.70
C PHE A 133 -17.76 30.40 3.86
N LEU A 134 -17.80 30.55 2.54
CA LEU A 134 -16.94 29.81 1.62
C LEU A 134 -15.45 30.08 1.88
N PHE A 135 -15.08 31.34 2.12
CA PHE A 135 -13.70 31.70 2.46
C PHE A 135 -13.23 31.01 3.75
N PHE A 136 -14.02 31.12 4.83
CA PHE A 136 -13.65 30.51 6.11
C PHE A 136 -13.58 28.98 6.04
N VAL A 137 -14.54 28.34 5.37
CA VAL A 137 -14.54 26.89 5.17
C VAL A 137 -13.32 26.46 4.35
N ALA A 138 -13.03 27.13 3.23
CA ALA A 138 -11.88 26.82 2.40
C ALA A 138 -10.55 27.00 3.16
N ALA A 139 -10.39 28.08 3.91
CA ALA A 139 -9.19 28.33 4.71
C ALA A 139 -9.01 27.30 5.83
N MET A 140 -10.09 26.95 6.55
CA MET A 140 -10.06 25.93 7.60
C MET A 140 -9.63 24.57 7.04
N PHE A 141 -10.29 24.09 5.97
CA PHE A 141 -9.93 22.82 5.35
C PHE A 141 -8.53 22.84 4.76
N PHE A 142 -8.09 23.94 4.15
CA PHE A 142 -6.74 24.07 3.63
C PHE A 142 -5.69 23.82 4.73
N ILE A 143 -5.81 24.50 5.88
CA ILE A 143 -4.87 24.35 7.00
C ILE A 143 -4.89 22.91 7.54
N SER A 144 -6.08 22.34 7.76
CA SER A 144 -6.20 20.97 8.27
C SER A 144 -5.59 19.94 7.32
N ILE A 145 -5.95 20.00 6.02
CA ILE A 145 -5.47 19.06 5.00
C ILE A 145 -3.96 19.24 4.77
N LEU A 146 -3.41 20.46 4.91
CA LEU A 146 -2.00 20.73 4.67
C LEU A 146 -1.13 19.99 5.69
N SER A 147 -1.57 19.96 6.95
CA SER A 147 -0.88 19.21 8.00
C SER A 147 -0.86 17.70 7.71
N LEU A 148 -2.02 17.13 7.35
CA LEU A 148 -2.17 15.72 7.01
C LEU A 148 -1.35 15.34 5.77
N PHE A 149 -1.43 16.14 4.70
CA PHE A 149 -0.68 15.91 3.47
C PHE A 149 0.84 15.94 3.73
N SER A 150 1.31 16.91 4.50
CA SER A 150 2.73 17.03 4.86
C SER A 150 3.22 15.81 5.66
N TYR A 151 2.41 15.32 6.59
CA TYR A 151 2.70 14.09 7.34
C TYR A 151 2.81 12.88 6.41
N HIS A 152 1.86 12.71 5.50
CA HIS A 152 1.89 11.61 4.55
C HIS A 152 3.03 11.71 3.52
N CYS A 153 3.44 12.91 3.10
CA CYS A 153 4.64 13.11 2.31
C CYS A 153 5.90 12.59 3.02
N TRP A 154 6.02 12.85 4.33
CA TRP A 154 7.10 12.30 5.15
C TRP A 154 7.03 10.76 5.25
N LEU A 155 5.83 10.21 5.46
CA LEU A 155 5.61 8.75 5.51
C LEU A 155 6.02 8.06 4.21
N VAL A 156 5.61 8.61 3.05
CA VAL A 156 6.01 8.12 1.73
C VAL A 156 7.52 8.17 1.58
N GLY A 157 8.16 9.29 1.93
CA GLY A 157 9.62 9.43 1.86
C GLY A 157 10.38 8.42 2.72
N LYS A 158 9.77 7.91 3.79
CA LYS A 158 10.34 6.87 4.69
C LYS A 158 9.83 5.45 4.40
N ASN A 159 8.93 5.27 3.43
CA ASN A 159 8.19 4.02 3.16
C ASN A 159 7.53 3.42 4.42
N ARG A 160 6.84 4.24 5.19
CA ARG A 160 6.11 3.82 6.39
C ARG A 160 4.62 4.00 6.18
N SER A 161 3.82 3.09 6.73
CA SER A 161 2.42 3.37 7.00
C SER A 161 2.27 4.18 8.29
N THR A 162 1.10 4.78 8.51
CA THR A 162 0.78 5.45 9.77
C THR A 162 0.95 4.49 10.95
N ILE A 163 0.48 3.24 10.84
CA ILE A 163 0.66 2.20 11.88
C ILE A 163 2.15 1.97 12.19
N GLU A 164 2.98 1.84 11.16
CA GLU A 164 4.43 1.59 11.31
C GLU A 164 5.18 2.80 11.89
N ALA A 165 4.68 4.01 11.67
CA ALA A 165 5.23 5.21 12.27
C ALA A 165 5.06 5.20 13.80
N PHE A 166 3.92 4.72 14.30
CA PHE A 166 3.66 4.55 15.73
C PHE A 166 4.34 3.31 16.31
N ARG A 167 4.30 2.17 15.61
CA ARG A 167 4.87 0.91 16.08
C ARG A 167 5.81 0.33 15.04
N ALA A 168 7.10 0.32 15.35
CA ALA A 168 8.11 -0.23 14.45
C ALA A 168 7.82 -1.72 14.17
N PRO A 169 7.84 -2.16 12.90
CA PRO A 169 7.73 -3.57 12.57
C PRO A 169 8.93 -4.35 13.13
N MET A 170 8.65 -5.56 13.63
CA MET A 170 9.66 -6.45 14.23
C MET A 170 10.22 -7.39 13.18
N PHE A 171 11.46 -7.17 12.78
CA PHE A 171 12.21 -8.08 11.90
C PHE A 171 13.00 -9.09 12.74
N ARG A 172 13.68 -10.04 12.08
CA ARG A 172 14.57 -11.02 12.73
C ARG A 172 15.57 -10.37 13.68
N ASN A 173 16.17 -9.25 13.26
CA ASN A 173 17.18 -8.50 14.00
C ASN A 173 16.59 -7.53 15.05
N GLY A 174 15.27 -7.50 15.22
CA GLY A 174 14.57 -6.60 16.14
C GLY A 174 13.73 -5.52 15.45
N PRO A 175 13.24 -4.53 16.20
CA PRO A 175 12.42 -3.45 15.66
C PRO A 175 13.22 -2.54 14.72
N ASP A 176 12.74 -2.33 13.49
CA ASP A 176 13.36 -1.40 12.54
C ASP A 176 12.31 -0.54 11.82
N LYS A 177 12.23 0.76 12.17
CA LYS A 177 11.34 1.72 11.49
C LYS A 177 11.73 1.96 10.02
N ASN A 178 12.95 1.61 9.62
CA ASN A 178 13.46 1.78 8.26
C ASN A 178 13.56 0.44 7.51
N GLY A 179 13.01 -0.65 8.05
CA GLY A 179 13.18 -1.98 7.46
C GLY A 179 12.65 -2.12 6.04
N PHE A 180 11.66 -1.31 5.64
CA PHE A 180 11.12 -1.24 4.26
C PHE A 180 11.63 -0.04 3.46
N SER A 181 12.53 0.78 4.00
CA SER A 181 13.02 1.97 3.30
C SER A 181 14.11 1.62 2.30
N LEU A 182 13.92 2.02 1.05
CA LEU A 182 14.82 1.79 -0.10
C LEU A 182 15.55 3.08 -0.54
N GLY A 183 15.36 4.17 0.22
CA GLY A 183 15.79 5.53 -0.14
C GLY A 183 14.62 6.33 -0.72
N CYS A 184 14.60 7.65 -0.47
CA CYS A 184 13.44 8.51 -0.71
C CYS A 184 12.86 8.36 -2.13
N GLN A 185 13.70 8.41 -3.16
CA GLN A 185 13.26 8.29 -4.56
C GLN A 185 12.60 6.93 -4.85
N LYS A 186 13.19 5.83 -4.39
CA LYS A 186 12.62 4.48 -4.56
C LYS A 186 11.32 4.34 -3.77
N ASN A 187 11.27 4.88 -2.55
CA ASN A 187 10.07 4.88 -1.72
C ASN A 187 8.89 5.61 -2.38
N LEU A 188 9.15 6.72 -3.08
CA LEU A 188 8.12 7.40 -3.89
C LEU A 188 7.63 6.51 -5.04
N ARG A 189 8.55 5.84 -5.75
CA ARG A 189 8.21 4.94 -6.88
C ARG A 189 7.37 3.75 -6.43
N GLU A 190 7.59 3.22 -5.23
CA GLU A 190 6.72 2.17 -4.66
C GLU A 190 5.23 2.56 -4.63
N VAL A 191 4.92 3.85 -4.48
CA VAL A 191 3.54 4.35 -4.43
C VAL A 191 3.06 4.88 -5.78
N PHE A 192 3.88 5.67 -6.47
CA PHE A 192 3.48 6.38 -7.70
C PHE A 192 3.86 5.66 -9.00
N GLY A 193 4.68 4.61 -8.93
CA GLY A 193 5.19 3.88 -10.08
C GLY A 193 6.33 4.57 -10.80
N ASP A 194 6.84 3.91 -11.84
CA ASP A 194 7.98 4.37 -12.62
C ASP A 194 7.63 5.45 -13.65
N GLU A 195 6.42 5.36 -14.21
CA GLU A 195 5.96 6.26 -15.27
C GLU A 195 5.42 7.57 -14.68
N LYS A 196 6.26 8.61 -14.68
CA LYS A 196 5.94 9.95 -14.15
C LYS A 196 4.65 10.58 -14.70
N LYS A 197 4.28 10.28 -15.96
CA LYS A 197 3.04 10.78 -16.58
C LYS A 197 1.78 10.38 -15.81
N TYR A 198 1.81 9.28 -15.07
CA TYR A 198 0.67 8.81 -14.27
C TYR A 198 0.72 9.27 -12.83
N TRP A 199 1.76 9.98 -12.38
CA TRP A 199 1.93 10.33 -10.97
C TRP A 199 0.76 11.17 -10.43
N LEU A 200 0.29 12.13 -11.22
CA LEU A 200 -0.83 13.00 -10.85
C LEU A 200 -2.19 12.41 -11.24
N LEU A 201 -2.23 11.29 -11.96
CA LEU A 201 -3.48 10.68 -12.39
C LEU A 201 -3.95 9.62 -11.38
N PRO A 202 -5.26 9.57 -11.05
CA PRO A 202 -5.84 8.57 -10.14
C PRO A 202 -6.00 7.21 -10.85
N ILE A 203 -4.90 6.69 -11.38
CA ILE A 203 -4.78 5.37 -12.02
C ILE A 203 -3.83 4.53 -11.17
N PHE A 204 -4.14 3.25 -10.95
CA PHE A 204 -3.30 2.37 -10.14
C PHE A 204 -1.94 2.17 -10.81
N THR A 205 -0.87 2.60 -10.13
CA THR A 205 0.52 2.45 -10.61
C THR A 205 1.49 2.12 -9.48
N SER A 206 0.98 1.76 -8.29
CA SER A 206 1.83 1.34 -7.17
C SER A 206 2.54 0.02 -7.53
N LEU A 207 3.79 -0.12 -7.09
CA LEU A 207 4.60 -1.30 -7.39
C LEU A 207 4.31 -2.43 -6.41
N GLY A 208 4.62 -3.67 -6.82
CA GLY A 208 4.43 -4.87 -6.02
C GLY A 208 3.01 -5.42 -6.05
N ASP A 209 2.77 -6.45 -5.25
CA ASP A 209 1.48 -7.15 -5.12
C ASP A 209 0.74 -6.83 -3.81
N GLY A 210 1.39 -6.08 -2.91
CA GLY A 210 0.88 -5.74 -1.59
C GLY A 210 1.04 -6.86 -0.54
N CYS A 211 1.53 -8.03 -0.94
CA CYS A 211 1.80 -9.18 -0.07
C CYS A 211 3.29 -9.30 0.25
N ASN A 212 4.17 -8.95 -0.69
CA ASN A 212 5.62 -8.91 -0.51
C ASN A 212 6.17 -7.49 -0.74
N PHE A 213 7.11 -7.07 0.11
CA PHE A 213 7.74 -5.75 0.04
C PHE A 213 9.26 -5.89 0.12
N PRO A 214 10.02 -5.19 -0.73
CA PRO A 214 11.47 -5.17 -0.63
C PRO A 214 11.90 -4.62 0.75
N THR A 215 12.89 -5.27 1.36
CA THR A 215 13.43 -4.87 2.67
C THR A 215 14.86 -4.33 2.52
N ARG A 216 15.26 -3.46 3.45
CA ARG A 216 16.60 -2.84 3.49
C ARG A 216 17.70 -3.85 3.84
N LEU A 217 17.38 -4.80 4.71
CA LEU A 217 18.30 -5.81 5.24
C LEU A 217 17.91 -7.18 4.68
N VAL A 218 18.11 -7.40 3.39
CA VAL A 218 18.20 -8.76 2.87
C VAL A 218 19.64 -9.22 3.11
N ILE A 219 19.94 -9.79 4.29
CA ILE A 219 20.97 -10.82 4.32
C ILE A 219 20.32 -11.99 3.60
N MET A 220 20.62 -12.13 2.31
CA MET A 220 20.17 -13.25 1.51
C MET A 220 20.77 -14.51 2.13
N ASP A 221 19.92 -15.41 2.63
CA ASP A 221 20.35 -16.78 2.83
C ASP A 221 20.63 -17.35 1.41
N PRO A 222 21.81 -17.92 1.13
CA PRO A 222 22.17 -18.41 -0.21
C PRO A 222 21.14 -19.37 -0.82
N GLU A 223 20.35 -20.07 0.00
CA GLU A 223 19.28 -20.98 -0.45
C GLU A 223 18.06 -20.26 -1.06
N GLN A 224 17.73 -19.04 -0.65
CA GLN A 224 16.55 -18.30 -1.17
C GLN A 224 16.80 -17.64 -2.55
N LEU A 225 18.06 -17.42 -2.90
CA LEU A 225 18.47 -16.93 -4.23
C LEU A 225 18.07 -17.89 -5.36
N ALA A 226 18.17 -19.20 -5.11
CA ALA A 226 17.78 -20.24 -6.07
C ALA A 226 16.26 -20.26 -6.33
N VAL A 227 15.45 -20.01 -5.31
CA VAL A 227 13.99 -20.04 -5.41
C VAL A 227 13.45 -18.76 -6.07
N SER A 228 14.02 -17.59 -5.77
CA SER A 228 13.56 -16.32 -6.39
C SER A 228 13.88 -16.24 -7.88
N SER A 229 15.04 -16.76 -8.30
CA SER A 229 15.43 -16.80 -9.71
C SER A 229 14.54 -17.76 -10.52
N GLN A 230 14.19 -18.92 -9.96
CA GLN A 230 13.22 -19.83 -10.57
C GLN A 230 11.80 -19.23 -10.64
N ASN A 231 11.34 -18.56 -9.57
CA ASN A 231 10.01 -17.94 -9.56
C ASN A 231 9.88 -16.72 -10.47
N GLU A 232 10.93 -15.91 -10.64
CA GLU A 232 10.96 -14.83 -11.63
C GLU A 232 10.88 -15.38 -13.07
N ILE A 233 11.61 -16.46 -13.38
CA ILE A 233 11.53 -17.13 -14.68
C ILE A 233 10.12 -17.71 -14.94
N VAL A 234 9.50 -18.31 -13.92
CA VAL A 234 8.16 -18.89 -14.02
C VAL A 234 7.06 -17.82 -14.10
N LYS A 235 7.17 -16.71 -13.35
CA LYS A 235 6.24 -15.57 -13.44
C LYS A 235 6.30 -14.90 -14.81
N ARG A 236 7.50 -14.75 -15.38
CA ARG A 236 7.68 -14.19 -16.73
C ARG A 236 7.07 -15.08 -17.83
N CYS A 237 7.02 -16.40 -17.62
CA CYS A 237 6.32 -17.33 -18.52
C CYS A 237 4.79 -17.34 -18.35
N ARG A 238 4.25 -16.91 -17.20
CA ARG A 238 2.79 -16.98 -16.91
C ARG A 238 1.99 -15.75 -17.32
N GLN A 239 2.65 -14.68 -17.77
CA GLN A 239 1.99 -13.44 -18.17
C GLN A 239 1.58 -13.47 -19.65
N CYS A 240 0.82 -14.50 -20.04
CA CYS A 240 0.14 -14.57 -21.34
C CYS A 240 -1.29 -14.07 -21.16
N PHE A 241 -1.67 -12.98 -21.84
CA PHE A 241 -3.03 -12.48 -21.86
C PHE A 241 -3.89 -13.31 -22.82
N VAL A 242 -5.00 -13.87 -22.31
CA VAL A 242 -6.01 -14.54 -23.14
C VAL A 242 -6.88 -13.46 -23.80
N HIS A 243 -6.72 -13.28 -25.11
CA HIS A 243 -7.69 -12.55 -25.93
C HIS A 243 -8.15 -13.46 -27.08
N SER A 244 -9.45 -13.80 -27.02
CA SER A 244 -10.28 -14.44 -28.06
C SER A 244 -9.62 -15.48 -28.98
N SER A 245 -9.98 -16.75 -28.74
CA SER A 245 -10.28 -17.81 -29.73
C SER A 245 -9.35 -18.03 -30.94
N THR A 246 -8.06 -17.74 -30.86
CA THR A 246 -7.03 -18.28 -31.77
C THR A 246 -5.68 -18.22 -31.07
N GLU A 247 -5.03 -19.37 -30.91
CA GLU A 247 -3.69 -19.46 -30.30
C GLU A 247 -2.63 -18.90 -31.24
N VAL A 248 -2.08 -17.73 -30.93
CA VAL A 248 -0.81 -17.26 -31.49
C VAL A 248 0.04 -16.66 -30.36
N CYS A 249 1.12 -17.36 -30.00
CA CYS A 249 2.11 -16.89 -29.04
C CYS A 249 3.10 -15.94 -29.73
N TYR A 250 3.16 -14.67 -29.34
CA TYR A 250 4.24 -13.76 -29.71
C TYR A 250 5.19 -13.55 -28.53
N CYS A 251 6.39 -14.13 -28.61
CA CYS A 251 7.50 -13.80 -27.72
C CYS A 251 8.23 -12.56 -28.25
N THR A 252 8.11 -11.42 -27.58
CA THR A 252 9.00 -10.27 -27.84
C THR A 252 10.30 -10.45 -27.06
N PHE A 253 11.32 -11.01 -27.70
CA PHE A 253 12.71 -10.85 -27.27
C PHE A 253 13.31 -9.61 -27.95
N PRO A 254 14.13 -8.79 -27.26
CA PRO A 254 15.20 -8.08 -27.92
C PRO A 254 16.39 -9.02 -28.13
N CYS A 255 16.99 -8.90 -29.30
CA CYS A 255 18.10 -9.69 -29.81
C CYS A 255 19.28 -9.82 -28.84
N THR A 256 19.68 -11.06 -28.54
CA THR A 256 21.09 -11.47 -28.53
C THR A 256 21.13 -12.84 -29.18
N GLY A 257 21.51 -12.87 -30.46
CA GLY A 257 21.68 -14.11 -31.20
C GLY A 257 22.96 -14.78 -30.73
N ASP A 258 22.84 -16.04 -30.31
CA ASP A 258 23.73 -17.11 -30.74
C ASP A 258 23.05 -18.48 -30.51
N HIS A 259 22.99 -19.24 -31.59
CA HIS A 259 22.66 -20.68 -31.71
C HIS A 259 21.27 -21.19 -31.30
N PHE A 260 20.43 -21.44 -32.32
CA PHE A 260 19.26 -22.33 -32.25
C PHE A 260 19.69 -23.80 -32.28
N HIS A 261 19.29 -24.58 -31.28
CA HIS A 261 19.06 -26.01 -31.41
C HIS A 261 17.57 -26.29 -31.25
N LEU A 262 16.94 -26.83 -32.31
CA LEU A 262 15.61 -27.41 -32.26
C LEU A 262 15.62 -28.63 -31.34
N ILE A 263 14.76 -28.65 -30.33
CA ILE A 263 14.26 -29.90 -29.73
C ILE A 263 12.74 -29.78 -29.67
N THR A 264 12.08 -30.62 -30.47
CA THR A 264 10.64 -30.87 -30.47
C THR A 264 10.29 -31.87 -29.36
N ARG A 265 9.48 -31.45 -28.39
CA ARG A 265 8.24 -32.11 -27.94
C ARG A 265 7.58 -31.29 -26.84
#